data_AF-A0A392QPK2-F1
#
_entry.id   AF-A0A392QPK2-F1
#
_cell.length_a   1.000
_cell.length_b   1.000
_cell.length_c   1.000
_cell.angle_alpha   90.00
_cell.angle_beta   90.00
_cell.angle_gamma   90.00
#
_symmetry.space_group_name_H-M   'P 1'
#
loop_
_entity.id
_entity.type
_entity.pdbx_description
1 polymer ?
#
loop_
_entity_poly.entity_id
_entity_poly.type
_entity_poly.pdbx_seq_one_letter_code
_entity_poly.pdbx_strand_id
1 'polypeptide(L)'
;FHQCRWGYHNLSVVEDVVENYKKAQIPLDVIWNDDDHMDGHKDFTLNPNNYPRPKLLNFLNKIHSIGMKYIVIIDPGIGVNSSYGVYQRGLA
;
A
#
# COMPACT_ATOMS: atom_id res chain seq x y z
N PHE A 1 -4.21 -16.72 -5.16
CA PHE A 1 -3.44 -16.66 -3.89
C PHE A 1 -3.12 -15.21 -3.54
N HIS A 2 -3.15 -14.87 -2.25
CA HIS A 2 -2.96 -13.51 -1.75
C HIS A 2 -1.77 -13.49 -0.77
N GLN A 3 -0.89 -12.50 -0.87
CA GLN A 3 0.22 -12.29 0.06
C GLN A 3 0.03 -10.97 0.82
N CYS A 4 0.17 -11.01 2.14
CA CYS A 4 0.13 -9.84 3.02
C CYS A 4 1.19 -9.96 4.12
N ARG A 5 1.60 -8.83 4.68
CA ARG A 5 2.41 -8.76 5.90
C ARG A 5 2.29 -7.36 6.51
N TRP A 6 2.09 -7.30 7.83
CA TRP A 6 2.43 -6.13 8.62
C TRP A 6 3.96 -6.05 8.79
N GLY A 7 4.57 -4.96 8.33
CA GLY A 7 6.02 -4.75 8.31
C GLY A 7 6.64 -4.70 6.91
N TYR A 8 5.86 -4.48 5.85
CA TYR A 8 6.42 -4.06 4.56
C TYR A 8 6.77 -2.58 4.64
N HIS A 9 7.89 -2.23 5.26
CA HIS A 9 8.19 -0.85 5.65
C HIS A 9 8.39 0.14 4.48
N ASN A 10 8.59 -0.34 3.24
CA ASN A 10 8.69 0.51 2.06
C ASN A 10 8.33 -0.25 0.78
N LEU A 11 8.08 0.50 -0.30
CA LEU A 11 7.64 -0.06 -1.57
C LEU A 11 8.63 -1.06 -2.20
N SER A 12 9.94 -0.87 -2.05
CA SER A 12 10.92 -1.81 -2.62
C SER A 12 10.80 -3.22 -2.03
N VAL A 13 10.43 -3.34 -0.74
CA VAL A 13 10.19 -4.65 -0.13
C VAL A 13 8.99 -5.35 -0.80
N VAL A 14 7.93 -4.60 -1.12
CA VAL A 14 6.74 -5.14 -1.79
C VAL A 14 7.07 -5.58 -3.22
N GLU A 15 7.85 -4.77 -3.94
CA GLU A 15 8.36 -5.09 -5.28
C GLU A 15 9.19 -6.38 -5.28
N ASP A 16 10.10 -6.53 -4.30
CA ASP A 16 10.94 -7.71 -4.14
C ASP A 16 10.12 -8.97 -3.83
N VAL A 17 9.07 -8.87 -3.01
CA VAL A 17 8.15 -9.99 -2.74
C VAL A 17 7.50 -10.47 -4.03
N VAL A 18 6.92 -9.56 -4.82
CA VAL A 18 6.28 -9.92 -6.09
C VAL A 18 7.28 -10.55 -7.07
N GLU A 19 8.48 -9.97 -7.18
CA GLU A 19 9.52 -10.48 -8.06
C GLU A 19 10.02 -11.86 -7.61
N ASN A 20 10.13 -12.12 -6.31
CA ASN A 20 10.55 -13.42 -5.79
C ASN A 20 9.50 -14.51 -6.00
N TYR A 21 8.21 -14.21 -5.86
CA TYR A 21 7.12 -15.14 -6.23
C TYR A 21 7.23 -15.55 -7.71
N LYS A 22 7.45 -14.56 -8.58
CA LYS A 22 7.64 -14.77 -10.02
C LYS A 22 8.87 -15.66 -10.29
N LYS A 23 10.02 -15.37 -9.68
CA LYS A 23 11.27 -16.15 -9.83
C LYS A 23 11.10 -17.58 -9.34
N ALA A 24 10.39 -17.79 -8.24
CA ALA A 24 10.12 -19.11 -7.67
C ALA A 24 9.02 -19.87 -8.43
N GLN A 25 8.40 -19.28 -9.45
CA GLN A 25 7.26 -19.84 -10.19
C GLN A 25 6.07 -20.18 -9.29
N ILE A 26 5.88 -19.41 -8.21
CA ILE A 26 4.75 -19.55 -7.30
C ILE A 26 3.67 -18.53 -7.72
N PRO A 27 2.43 -18.96 -8.02
CA PRO A 27 1.36 -18.05 -8.40
C PRO A 27 1.02 -17.04 -7.29
N LEU A 28 0.94 -15.75 -7.67
CA LEU A 28 0.50 -14.67 -6.80
C LEU A 28 -0.47 -13.76 -7.56
N ASP A 29 -1.70 -13.66 -7.08
CA ASP A 29 -2.74 -12.85 -7.74
C ASP A 29 -2.87 -11.47 -7.12
N VAL A 30 -2.69 -11.35 -5.80
CA VAL A 30 -2.91 -10.11 -5.06
C VAL A 30 -1.82 -9.88 -4.03
N ILE A 31 -1.22 -8.70 -4.05
CA ILE A 31 -0.30 -8.21 -3.02
C ILE A 31 -1.01 -7.17 -2.15
N TRP A 32 -0.88 -7.31 -0.84
CA TRP A 32 -1.54 -6.48 0.15
C TRP A 32 -0.53 -5.62 0.90
N ASN A 33 -0.96 -4.43 1.27
CA ASN A 33 -0.28 -3.59 2.23
C ASN A 33 -1.14 -3.37 3.47
N ASP A 34 -0.55 -3.66 4.62
CA ASP A 34 -1.03 -3.21 5.92
C ASP A 34 -0.77 -1.69 6.08
N ASP A 35 -0.92 -1.15 7.28
CA ASP A 35 -0.82 0.28 7.59
C ASP A 35 0.53 0.94 7.25
N ASP A 36 1.59 0.16 6.98
CA ASP A 36 2.93 0.63 6.61
C ASP A 36 2.93 1.63 5.43
N HIS A 37 1.92 1.55 4.55
CA HIS A 37 1.81 2.43 3.38
C HIS A 37 1.40 3.87 3.73
N MET A 38 0.78 4.07 4.90
CA MET A 38 0.18 5.34 5.31
C MET A 38 1.22 6.32 5.87
N ASP A 39 0.94 7.62 5.74
CA ASP A 39 1.70 8.66 6.45
C ASP A 39 1.31 8.67 7.94
N GLY A 40 2.09 8.00 8.78
CA GLY A 40 1.89 7.96 10.23
C GLY A 40 0.53 7.40 10.63
N HIS A 41 0.12 6.27 10.03
CA HIS A 41 -1.16 5.58 10.31
C HIS A 41 -2.42 6.40 10.01
N LYS A 42 -2.31 7.45 9.17
CA LYS A 42 -3.47 8.22 8.72
C LYS A 42 -4.09 7.58 7.49
N ASP A 43 -5.35 7.15 7.57
CA ASP A 43 -6.08 6.60 6.42
C ASP A 43 -6.04 7.53 5.20
N PHE A 44 -6.24 6.96 4.01
CA PHE A 44 -6.30 7.72 2.75
C PHE A 44 -5.04 8.58 2.46
N THR A 45 -3.90 8.25 3.08
CA THR A 45 -2.61 8.90 2.82
C THR A 45 -1.57 7.91 2.34
N LEU A 46 -0.42 8.42 1.88
CA LEU A 46 0.76 7.63 1.56
C LEU A 46 1.97 8.22 2.28
N ASN A 47 2.81 7.38 2.89
CA ASN A 47 4.09 7.83 3.42
C ASN A 47 4.95 8.36 2.27
N PRO A 48 5.32 9.65 2.27
CA PRO A 48 5.98 10.27 1.12
C PRO A 48 7.39 9.73 0.86
N ASN A 49 8.04 9.14 1.88
CA ASN A 49 9.40 8.61 1.79
C ASN A 49 9.39 7.11 1.44
N ASN A 50 8.56 6.33 2.15
CA ASN A 50 8.54 4.88 2.03
C ASN A 50 7.62 4.39 0.91
N TYR A 51 6.54 5.14 0.63
CA TYR A 51 5.56 4.85 -0.42
C TYR A 51 5.30 6.08 -1.31
N PRO A 52 6.33 6.61 -2.01
CA PRO A 52 6.15 7.78 -2.86
C PRO A 52 5.14 7.49 -3.98
N ARG A 53 4.10 8.32 -4.08
CA ARG A 53 2.99 8.14 -5.03
C ARG A 53 3.43 7.85 -6.48
N PRO A 54 4.41 8.55 -7.08
CA PRO A 54 4.84 8.24 -8.45
C PRO A 54 5.42 6.83 -8.59
N LYS A 55 6.20 6.37 -7.60
CA LYS A 55 6.78 5.03 -7.61
C LYS A 55 5.69 3.97 -7.43
N LEU A 56 4.77 4.19 -6.50
CA LEU A 56 3.63 3.30 -6.29
C LEU A 56 2.80 3.15 -7.57
N LEU A 57 2.47 4.24 -8.26
CA LEU A 57 1.73 4.19 -9.52
C LEU A 57 2.46 3.38 -10.60
N ASN A 58 3.79 3.51 -10.71
CA ASN A 58 4.58 2.69 -11.64
C ASN A 58 4.52 1.20 -11.29
N PHE A 59 4.63 0.87 -10.01
CA PHE A 59 4.47 -0.51 -9.52
C PHE A 59 3.07 -1.07 -9.83
N LEU A 60 2.02 -0.29 -9.56
CA LEU A 60 0.64 -0.69 -9.86
C LEU A 60 0.43 -0.94 -11.36
N ASN A 61 0.96 -0.07 -12.22
CA ASN A 61 0.90 -0.27 -13.67
C ASN A 61 1.58 -1.59 -14.09
N LYS A 62 2.76 -1.89 -13.53
CA LYS A 62 3.48 -3.15 -13.78
C LYS A 62 2.63 -4.36 -13.40
N ILE A 63 2.13 -4.42 -12.16
CA ILE A 63 1.39 -5.62 -11.69
C ILE A 63 0.02 -5.74 -12.36
N HIS A 64 -0.67 -4.63 -12.65
CA HIS A 64 -1.95 -4.66 -13.36
C HIS A 64 -1.79 -5.17 -14.81
N SER A 65 -0.67 -4.86 -15.48
CA SER A 65 -0.39 -5.34 -16.84
C SER A 65 -0.29 -6.87 -16.94
N ILE A 66 -0.02 -7.56 -15.82
CA ILE A 66 0.08 -9.02 -15.73
C ILE A 66 -1.11 -9.64 -14.98
N GLY A 67 -2.19 -8.89 -14.80
CA GLY A 67 -3.46 -9.36 -14.24
C GLY A 67 -3.54 -9.36 -12.71
N MET A 68 -2.44 -9.07 -12.01
CA MET A 68 -2.44 -8.98 -10.55
C MET A 68 -3.26 -7.78 -10.03
N LYS A 69 -3.64 -7.83 -8.75
CA LYS A 69 -4.36 -6.75 -8.05
C LYS A 69 -3.59 -6.28 -6.82
N TYR A 70 -3.97 -5.10 -6.33
CA TYR A 70 -3.42 -4.48 -5.13
C TYR A 70 -4.53 -4.16 -4.14
N ILE A 71 -4.32 -4.48 -2.87
CA ILE A 71 -5.26 -4.16 -1.79
C ILE A 71 -4.50 -3.46 -0.65
N VAL A 72 -5.14 -2.46 -0.05
CA VAL A 72 -4.63 -1.74 1.11
C VAL A 72 -5.66 -1.83 2.24
N ILE A 73 -5.17 -1.83 3.48
CA ILE A 73 -6.03 -1.63 4.66
C ILE A 73 -6.50 -0.18 4.75
N ILE A 74 -7.70 0.01 5.30
CA ILE A 74 -8.24 1.28 5.79
C ILE A 74 -8.93 0.97 7.10
N ASP A 75 -8.62 1.73 8.14
CA ASP A 75 -9.22 1.58 9.46
C ASP A 75 -10.41 2.54 9.64
N PRO A 76 -11.33 2.26 10.59
CA PRO A 76 -12.45 3.16 10.85
C PRO A 76 -12.05 4.40 11.67
N GLY A 77 -10.89 4.37 12.33
CA GLY A 77 -10.45 5.40 13.26
C GLY A 77 -9.73 6.55 12.58
N ILE A 78 -10.39 7.70 12.45
CA ILE A 78 -9.77 8.89 11.86
C ILE A 78 -8.97 9.67 12.91
N GLY A 79 -7.65 9.70 12.77
CA GLY A 79 -6.75 10.41 13.68
C GLY A 79 -7.07 11.90 13.84
N VAL A 80 -7.10 12.39 15.07
CA VAL A 80 -7.39 13.80 15.41
C VAL A 80 -6.20 14.67 15.00
N ASN A 81 -6.33 15.40 13.91
CA ASN A 81 -5.29 16.29 13.42
C ASN A 81 -5.91 17.43 12.59
N SER A 82 -5.68 18.68 13.01
CA SER A 82 -6.27 19.86 12.38
C SER A 82 -5.74 20.17 10.98
N SER A 83 -4.65 19.57 10.52
CA SER A 83 -4.16 19.67 9.12
C SER A 83 -4.52 18.45 8.27
N TYR A 84 -5.11 17.41 8.86
CA TYR A 84 -5.52 16.19 8.14
C TYR A 84 -6.90 16.37 7.51
N GLY A 85 -6.94 16.49 6.19
CA GLY A 85 -8.17 16.83 5.47
C GLY A 85 -9.33 15.84 5.65
N VAL A 86 -9.07 14.55 5.94
CA VAL A 86 -10.14 13.57 6.20
C VAL A 86 -10.80 13.85 7.54
N TYR A 87 -10.02 14.14 8.58
CA TYR A 87 -10.54 14.55 9.88
C TYR A 87 -11.38 15.83 9.78
N GLN A 88 -10.86 16.85 9.10
CA GLN A 88 -11.59 18.10 8.88
C GLN A 88 -12.96 17.89 8.19
N ARG A 89 -13.02 17.02 7.17
CA ARG A 89 -14.26 16.72 6.45
C ARG A 89 -15.25 15.89 7.27
N GLY A 90 -14.78 15.06 8.20
CA GLY A 90 -15.66 14.26 9.06
C GLY A 90 -16.38 15.07 10.14
N LEU A 91 -15.90 16.27 10.45
CA LEU A 91 -16.53 17.20 11.40
C LEU A 91 -17.56 18.14 10.75
N ALA A 92 -17.56 18.24 9.41
CA ALA A 92 -18.36 19.19 8.65
C ALA A 92 -19.82 18.73 8.45
#